data_AF-A0A5R2MXN4-F1
#
_entry.id   AF-A0A5R2MXN4-F1
#
_cell.length_a   1.000
_cell.length_b   1.000
_cell.length_c   1.000
_cell.angle_alpha   90.00
_cell.angle_beta   90.00
_cell.angle_gamma   90.00
#
_symmetry.space_group_name_H-M   'P 1'
#
loop_
_entity.id
_entity.type
_entity.pdbx_description
1 polymer ?
#
loop_
_entity_poly.entity_id
_entity_poly.type
_entity_poly.pdbx_seq_one_letter_code
_entity_poly.pdbx_strand_id
1 'polypeptide(L)'
;MLTRLRLVLYGLLVALTVIPAAAQAKTFYWISHGGPADPVWTYFLAGAKQWAKDTGNTVNTSFHNGDVASQQEAARAPLSVKA
;
A
#
# COMPACT_ATOMS: atom_id res chain seq x y z
N MET A 1 2.38 38.70 -31.06
CA MET A 1 2.36 38.31 -29.63
C MET A 1 1.35 37.21 -29.33
N LEU A 2 0.10 37.27 -29.84
CA LEU A 2 -0.93 36.24 -29.60
C LEU A 2 -0.52 34.80 -29.96
N THR A 3 0.24 34.59 -31.04
CA THR A 3 0.67 33.23 -31.44
C THR A 3 1.58 32.57 -30.41
N ARG A 4 2.46 33.35 -29.76
CA ARG A 4 3.33 32.85 -28.69
C ARG A 4 2.53 32.55 -27.43
N LEU A 5 1.55 33.39 -27.10
CA LEU A 5 0.66 33.18 -25.97
C LEU A 5 -0.19 31.91 -26.13
N ARG A 6 -0.70 31.66 -27.34
CA ARG A 6 -1.43 30.43 -27.68
C ARG A 6 -0.57 29.19 -27.54
N LEU A 7 0.68 29.22 -28.02
CA LEU A 7 1.61 28.10 -27.89
C LEU A 7 1.93 27.78 -26.43
N VAL A 8 2.10 28.80 -25.58
CA VAL A 8 2.29 28.61 -24.13
C VAL A 8 1.04 28.00 -23.49
N LEU A 9 -0.16 28.46 -23.84
CA LEU A 9 -1.42 27.92 -23.34
C LEU A 9 -1.63 26.46 -23.76
N TYR A 10 -1.31 26.11 -25.01
CA TYR A 10 -1.37 24.71 -25.48
C TYR A 10 -0.33 23.83 -24.77
N GLY A 11 0.89 24.32 -24.57
CA GLY A 11 1.92 23.61 -23.81
C GLY A 11 1.50 23.35 -22.35
N LEU A 12 0.85 24.33 -21.71
CA LEU A 12 0.33 24.19 -20.35
C LEU A 12 -0.81 23.15 -20.29
N LEU A 13 -1.73 23.19 -21.26
CA LEU A 13 -2.84 22.24 -21.36
C LEU A 13 -2.34 20.79 -21.53
N VAL A 14 -1.30 20.58 -22.34
CA VAL A 14 -0.67 19.26 -22.48
C VAL A 14 0.07 18.84 -21.20
N ALA A 15 0.74 19.76 -20.51
CA ALA A 15 1.43 19.42 -19.25
C ALA A 15 0.46 18.96 -18.14
N LEU A 16 -0.78 19.49 -18.13
CA LEU A 16 -1.82 19.08 -17.18
C LEU A 16 -2.38 17.67 -17.44
N THR A 17 -2.28 17.12 -18.66
CA THR A 17 -2.77 15.76 -18.94
C THR A 17 -1.76 14.66 -18.56
N VAL A 18 -0.53 15.03 -18.21
CA VAL A 18 0.54 14.08 -17.85
C VAL A 18 0.72 13.96 -16.33
N ILE A 19 -0.16 14.55 -15.51
CA ILE A 19 -0.12 14.32 -14.07
C ILE A 19 -0.47 12.84 -13.85
N PRO A 20 0.47 11.99 -13.39
CA PRO A 20 0.13 10.61 -13.09
C PRO A 20 -0.96 10.63 -12.02
N ALA A 21 -2.06 9.93 -12.27
CA ALA A 21 -3.11 9.78 -11.27
C ALA A 21 -2.45 9.30 -9.97
N ALA A 22 -2.60 10.07 -8.90
CA ALA A 22 -2.05 9.70 -7.61
C ALA A 22 -2.57 8.29 -7.27
N ALA A 23 -1.66 7.33 -7.15
CA ALA A 23 -2.03 5.97 -6.79
C ALA A 23 -2.75 6.04 -5.45
N GLN A 24 -4.04 5.67 -5.44
CA GLN A 24 -4.82 5.69 -4.22
C GLN A 24 -4.20 4.71 -3.22
N ALA A 25 -3.87 5.22 -2.03
CA ALA A 25 -3.39 4.41 -0.92
C ALA A 25 -4.33 3.22 -0.67
N LYS A 26 -3.76 2.03 -0.56
CA LYS A 26 -4.48 0.79 -0.29
C LYS A 26 -4.15 0.27 1.10
N THR A 27 -5.06 -0.55 1.64
CA THR A 27 -4.82 -1.33 2.84
C THR A 27 -4.42 -2.75 2.45
N PHE A 28 -3.27 -3.17 2.93
CA PHE A 28 -2.74 -4.52 2.81
C PHE A 28 -2.77 -5.22 4.16
N TYR A 29 -2.83 -6.55 4.15
CA TYR A 29 -2.83 -7.38 5.35
C TYR A 29 -1.63 -8.32 5.27
N TRP A 30 -0.74 -8.23 6.25
CA TRP A 30 0.43 -9.08 6.39
C TRP A 30 0.21 -10.01 7.58
N ILE A 31 0.10 -11.30 7.28
CA ILE A 31 -0.30 -12.34 8.24
C ILE A 31 0.90 -13.26 8.42
N SER A 32 1.47 -13.28 9.63
CA SER A 32 2.65 -14.09 9.92
C SER A 32 2.30 -15.46 10.48
N HIS A 33 2.95 -16.49 9.95
CA HIS A 33 2.94 -17.81 10.56
C HIS A 33 3.70 -17.84 11.89
N GLY A 34 4.76 -17.04 12.04
CA GLY A 34 5.58 -17.04 13.25
C GLY A 34 5.01 -16.21 14.39
N GLY A 35 5.80 -16.16 15.47
CA GLY A 35 5.53 -15.34 16.64
C GLY A 35 6.38 -14.06 16.66
N PRO A 36 6.08 -13.13 17.57
CA PRO A 36 6.85 -11.89 17.73
C PRO A 36 8.29 -12.10 18.22
N ALA A 37 8.63 -13.30 18.69
CA ALA A 37 10.00 -13.67 19.08
C ALA A 37 10.82 -14.28 17.92
N ASP A 38 10.20 -14.54 16.76
CA ASP A 38 10.91 -15.13 15.63
C ASP A 38 11.66 -14.04 14.83
N PRO A 39 12.99 -14.14 14.70
CA PRO A 39 13.80 -13.12 14.05
C PRO A 39 13.51 -12.97 12.55
N VAL A 40 13.13 -14.05 11.87
CA VAL A 40 12.82 -14.01 10.43
C VAL A 40 11.53 -13.23 10.21
N TRP A 41 10.50 -13.53 10.99
CA TRP A 41 9.20 -12.87 10.82
C TRP A 41 9.20 -11.42 11.28
N THR A 42 9.93 -11.10 12.34
CA THR A 42 10.11 -9.70 12.77
C THR A 42 10.88 -8.88 11.74
N TYR A 43 11.87 -9.46 11.07
CA TYR A 43 12.59 -8.81 9.97
C TYR A 43 11.68 -8.52 8.77
N PHE A 44 10.85 -9.49 8.36
CA PHE A 44 9.87 -9.29 7.29
C PHE A 44 8.82 -8.24 7.64
N LEU A 45 8.35 -8.22 8.89
CA LEU A 45 7.43 -7.19 9.39
C LEU A 45 8.04 -5.79 9.30
N ALA A 46 9.32 -5.64 9.63
CA ALA A 46 10.02 -4.36 9.51
C ALA A 46 10.05 -3.88 8.06
N GLY A 47 10.36 -4.76 7.11
CA GLY A 47 10.32 -4.45 5.67
C GLY A 47 8.92 -4.04 5.18
N ALA A 48 7.88 -4.77 5.60
CA ALA A 48 6.50 -4.43 5.24
C ALA A 48 6.07 -3.06 5.77
N LYS A 49 6.45 -2.73 7.02
CA LYS A 49 6.20 -1.42 7.62
C LYS A 49 6.98 -0.30 6.92
N GLN A 50 8.21 -0.57 6.50
CA GLN A 50 9.01 0.42 5.76
C GLN A 50 8.37 0.70 4.40
N TRP A 51 8.05 -0.35 3.64
CA TRP A 51 7.38 -0.23 2.35
C TRP A 51 6.05 0.54 2.44
N ALA A 52 5.26 0.29 3.49
CA ALA A 52 4.01 1.01 3.74
C ALA A 52 4.24 2.52 3.86
N LYS A 53 5.26 2.93 4.63
CA LYS A 53 5.65 4.34 4.79
C LYS A 53 6.12 4.94 3.46
N ASP A 54 6.97 4.23 2.73
CA ASP A 54 7.57 4.72 1.49
C ASP A 54 6.54 4.91 0.36
N THR A 55 5.45 4.16 0.40
CA THR A 55 4.43 4.16 -0.65
C THR A 55 3.12 4.86 -0.25
N GLY A 56 2.99 5.28 1.01
CA GLY A 56 1.75 5.84 1.55
C GLY A 56 0.63 4.81 1.72
N ASN A 57 0.92 3.52 1.64
CA ASN A 57 -0.05 2.44 1.87
C ASN A 57 -0.18 2.13 3.37
N THR A 58 -1.27 1.46 3.73
CA THR A 58 -1.46 0.91 5.08
C THR A 58 -1.18 -0.58 5.06
N VAL A 59 -0.46 -1.08 6.07
CA VAL A 59 -0.26 -2.53 6.29
C VAL A 59 -0.75 -2.89 7.69
N ASN A 60 -1.82 -3.67 7.76
CA ASN A 60 -2.32 -4.29 8.98
C ASN A 60 -1.60 -5.62 9.22
N THR A 61 -1.14 -5.87 10.45
CA THR A 61 -0.18 -6.95 10.73
C THR A 61 -0.61 -7.80 11.91
N SER A 62 -0.43 -9.12 11.82
CA SER A 62 -0.68 -10.05 12.92
C SER A 62 0.37 -11.18 12.98
N PHE A 63 0.65 -11.66 14.20
CA PHE A 63 1.43 -12.86 14.46
C PHE A 63 0.52 -13.96 14.97
N HIS A 64 0.79 -15.20 14.57
CA HIS A 64 -0.06 -16.34 14.90
C HIS A 64 0.67 -17.54 15.50
N ASN A 65 2.01 -17.53 15.57
CA ASN A 65 2.80 -18.51 16.33
C ASN A 65 2.46 -19.98 16.01
N GLY A 66 2.32 -20.30 14.73
CA GLY A 66 1.97 -21.63 14.23
C GLY A 66 0.47 -21.97 14.32
N ASP A 67 -0.37 -21.12 14.92
CA ASP A 67 -1.81 -21.34 14.99
C ASP A 67 -2.45 -21.12 13.61
N VAL A 68 -2.77 -22.24 12.95
CA VAL A 68 -3.38 -22.25 11.62
C VAL A 68 -4.81 -21.72 11.65
N ALA A 69 -5.59 -21.99 12.70
CA ALA A 69 -6.97 -21.52 12.80
C ALA A 69 -6.99 -19.99 12.93
N SER A 70 -6.14 -19.44 13.79
CA SER A 70 -5.99 -17.99 13.94
C SER A 70 -5.54 -17.31 12.63
N GLN A 71 -4.64 -17.93 11.86
CA GLN A 71 -4.23 -17.44 10.54
C GLN A 71 -5.38 -17.43 9.53
N GLN A 72 -6.20 -18.49 9.50
CA GLN A 72 -7.36 -18.56 8.62
C GLN A 72 -8.37 -17.46 8.91
N GLU A 73 -8.64 -17.19 10.19
CA GLU A 73 -9.53 -16.11 10.59
C GLU A 73 -8.95 -14.73 10.23
N ALA A 74 -7.65 -14.52 10.42
CA ALA A 74 -6.99 -13.29 9.99
C ALA A 74 -7.01 -13.09 8.46
N ALA A 75 -7.00 -14.17 7.67
CA ALA A 75 -7.11 -14.09 6.21
C ALA A 75 -8.55 -13.80 5.75
N ARG A 76 -9.56 -14.24 6.51
CA ARG A 76 -10.98 -14.03 6.21
C ARG A 76 -11.48 -12.65 6.63
N ALA A 77 -11.02 -12.14 7.77
CA ALA A 77 -11.49 -10.88 8.36
C ALA A 77 -11.48 -9.67 7.39
N PRO A 78 -10.49 -9.49 6.50
CA PRO A 78 -10.51 -8.40 5.52
C PRO A 78 -11.61 -8.50 4.47
N LEU A 79 -12.06 -9.72 4.16
CA LEU A 79 -13.06 -9.97 3.11
C LEU A 79 -14.46 -9.62 3.60
N SER A 80 -14.74 -9.83 4.88
CA SER A 80 -16.03 -9.52 5.51
C SER A 80 -16.28 -8.01 5.68
N VAL A 81 -15.25 -7.17 5.64
CA VAL A 81 -15.38 -5.70 5.73
C VAL A 81 -15.79 -5.07 4.39
N LYS A 82 -15.67 -5.81 3.29
CA LYS A 82 -15.97 -5.33 1.92
C LYS A 82 -17.27 -5.87 1.31
N ALA A 83 -18.02 -6.67 2.07
CA ALA A 83 -19.31 -7.23 1.67
C ALA A 83 -20.47 -6.25 1.89
#